data_AF-A0AA40E414-F1
#
_entry.id   AF-A0AA40E414-F1
#
_cell.length_a   1.000
_cell.length_b   1.000
_cell.length_c   1.000
_cell.angle_alpha   90.00
_cell.angle_beta   90.00
_cell.angle_gamma   90.00
#
_symmetry.space_group_name_H-M   'P 1'
#
loop_
_entity.id
_entity.type
_entity.pdbx_description
1 polymer ?
#
loop_
_entity_poly.entity_id
_entity_poly.type
_entity_poly.pdbx_seq_one_letter_code
_entity_poly.pdbx_strand_id
1 'polypeptide(L)'
;MSQPSDQQSGSASGSAVSTSSSTNPRTSTTTSFNEELHSNTALDHILKFLRKQIVSNGWIPVEPRLQKQSGLCVLYRKSRGHYIMLPSDINPELVACVSRLNVTAAFTMKPELLDSIVETLGPEQTELKFIDGSQLQVSESFASMTHSNVKKFQYASLVRREAVLLVWHDDVQQLVPMAAKLERKLIALIWGTGSLPLGVVSSSTASTSFSSSSNGGAGEEEMLGGLTNESNEALDKDEALDKDEAANAVESL
;
A
#
# COMPACT_ATOMS: atom_id res chain seq x y z
N MET A 1 -17.02 -65.97 57.84
CA MET A 1 -15.87 -66.72 58.39
C MET A 1 -14.62 -65.91 58.07
N SER A 2 -14.33 -64.89 58.88
CA SER A 2 -13.56 -64.94 60.13
C SER A 2 -12.05 -64.86 59.86
N GLN A 3 -11.51 -63.68 60.19
CA GLN A 3 -10.12 -63.34 60.55
C GLN A 3 -9.54 -64.27 61.66
N PRO A 4 -8.31 -64.12 62.24
CA PRO A 4 -7.31 -63.00 62.29
C PRO A 4 -5.84 -63.52 62.14
N SER A 5 -4.69 -62.83 62.36
CA SER A 5 -4.16 -61.97 63.46
C SER A 5 -2.82 -61.36 62.96
N ASP A 6 -2.53 -60.05 63.11
CA ASP A 6 -1.88 -59.37 64.27
C ASP A 6 -0.48 -59.97 64.64
N GLN A 7 0.62 -59.26 64.91
CA GLN A 7 0.92 -57.85 65.19
C GLN A 7 2.45 -57.64 65.40
N GLN A 8 2.90 -56.37 65.46
CA GLN A 8 4.10 -55.78 66.15
C GLN A 8 5.47 -55.70 65.43
N SER A 9 6.32 -54.66 65.62
CA SER A 9 6.25 -53.27 66.16
C SER A 9 7.66 -52.62 66.10
N GLY A 10 7.75 -51.29 66.15
CA GLY A 10 8.97 -50.48 66.44
C GLY A 10 9.83 -50.10 65.21
N SER A 11 10.32 -48.87 65.00
CA SER A 11 10.80 -47.86 65.96
C SER A 11 10.85 -46.46 65.33
N ALA A 12 10.82 -45.44 66.19
CA ALA A 12 10.73 -44.02 65.87
C ALA A 12 12.08 -43.28 65.87
N SER A 13 12.05 -42.09 65.23
CA SER A 13 12.78 -40.85 65.56
C SER A 13 14.25 -40.69 65.18
N GLY A 14 14.50 -39.68 64.33
CA GLY A 14 15.79 -39.02 64.14
C GLY A 14 15.58 -37.62 63.55
N SER A 15 15.62 -36.60 64.40
CA SER A 15 15.61 -35.18 64.03
C SER A 15 16.99 -34.70 63.60
N ALA A 16 17.06 -33.79 62.62
CA ALA A 16 18.15 -32.82 62.53
C ALA A 16 17.60 -31.49 62.01
N VAL A 17 17.96 -30.43 62.74
CA VAL A 17 17.62 -29.02 62.57
C VAL A 17 18.87 -28.25 62.15
N SER A 18 18.66 -27.04 61.60
CA SER A 18 19.59 -25.91 61.44
C SER A 18 20.23 -25.79 60.04
N THR A 19 20.45 -24.62 59.43
CA THR A 19 19.99 -23.22 59.58
C THR A 19 20.73 -22.41 58.49
N SER A 20 20.07 -21.38 57.94
CA SER A 20 20.66 -20.19 57.26
C SER A 20 21.44 -20.45 55.95
N SER A 21 21.44 -19.62 54.92
CA SER A 21 21.09 -18.23 54.68
C SER A 21 21.03 -18.04 53.16
N SER A 22 20.16 -17.15 52.66
CA SER A 22 20.45 -16.24 51.54
C SER A 22 19.14 -15.59 51.08
N THR A 23 18.75 -14.57 51.82
CA THR A 23 17.86 -13.52 51.33
C THR A 23 18.57 -12.78 50.19
N ASN A 24 18.25 -13.14 48.94
CA ASN A 24 18.50 -12.28 47.79
C ASN A 24 17.17 -11.62 47.39
N PRO A 25 17.06 -10.29 47.42
CA PRO A 25 15.89 -9.61 46.87
C PRO A 25 16.05 -9.64 45.34
N ARG A 26 15.29 -10.52 44.67
CA ARG A 26 15.17 -10.43 43.22
C ARG A 26 14.25 -9.26 42.88
N THR A 27 14.86 -8.09 42.72
CA THR A 27 14.29 -6.95 42.01
C THR A 27 14.20 -7.30 40.53
N SER A 28 12.99 -7.62 40.07
CA SER A 28 12.73 -7.76 38.63
C SER A 28 11.30 -7.33 38.33
N THR A 29 11.08 -6.02 38.24
CA THR A 29 9.81 -5.47 37.72
C THR A 29 9.95 -4.12 36.99
N THR A 30 11.14 -3.54 36.81
CA THR A 30 11.26 -2.18 36.22
C THR A 30 11.70 -2.11 34.76
N THR A 31 12.00 -3.23 34.08
CA THR A 31 12.49 -3.22 32.69
C THR A 31 11.37 -3.11 31.63
N SER A 32 10.16 -3.58 31.91
CA SER A 32 9.08 -3.65 30.91
C SER A 32 8.50 -2.29 30.53
N PHE A 33 8.42 -1.35 31.49
CA PHE A 33 7.81 -0.05 31.25
C PHE A 33 8.67 0.86 30.37
N ASN A 34 10.00 0.83 30.57
CA ASN A 34 10.92 1.60 29.73
C ASN A 34 10.97 1.02 28.31
N GLU A 35 11.05 -0.29 28.12
CA GLU A 35 11.07 -0.90 26.79
C GLU A 35 9.76 -0.63 26.01
N GLU A 36 8.62 -0.62 26.71
CA GLU A 36 7.33 -0.26 26.12
C GLU A 36 7.24 1.24 25.76
N LEU A 37 7.83 2.14 26.55
CA LEU A 37 7.88 3.57 26.22
C LEU A 37 8.78 3.87 25.02
N HIS A 38 9.96 3.24 24.95
CA HIS A 38 10.87 3.40 23.81
C HIS A 38 10.26 2.81 22.53
N SER A 39 9.52 1.71 22.62
CA SER A 39 8.79 1.17 21.46
C SER A 39 7.63 2.08 21.05
N ASN A 40 6.81 2.61 21.97
CA ASN A 40 5.72 3.52 21.61
C ASN A 40 6.21 4.81 20.95
N THR A 41 7.31 5.40 21.46
CA THR A 41 7.92 6.60 20.87
C THR A 41 8.55 6.31 19.51
N ALA A 42 9.21 5.16 19.34
CA ALA A 42 9.75 4.74 18.05
C ALA A 42 8.63 4.51 17.01
N LEU A 43 7.52 3.88 17.40
CA LEU A 43 6.37 3.67 16.54
C LEU A 43 5.73 5.00 16.10
N ASP A 44 5.62 5.96 17.01
CA ASP A 44 5.13 7.32 16.69
C ASP A 44 6.06 8.04 15.70
N HIS A 45 7.38 7.93 15.85
CA HIS A 45 8.33 8.46 14.87
C HIS A 45 8.19 7.83 13.48
N ILE A 46 8.01 6.51 13.41
CA ILE A 46 7.75 5.80 12.14
C ILE A 46 6.46 6.31 11.50
N LEU A 47 5.39 6.45 12.28
CA LEU A 47 4.10 6.91 11.79
C LEU A 47 4.14 8.35 11.26
N LYS A 48 4.83 9.24 11.98
CA LYS A 48 5.10 10.63 11.57
C LYS A 48 5.94 10.68 10.30
N PHE A 49 6.97 9.83 10.20
CA PHE A 49 7.80 9.71 9.01
C PHE A 49 6.98 9.27 7.79
N LEU A 50 6.18 8.21 7.92
CA LEU A 50 5.31 7.73 6.85
C LEU A 50 4.32 8.80 6.40
N ARG A 51 3.66 9.49 7.34
CA ARG A 51 2.76 10.58 7.00
C ARG A 51 3.48 11.68 6.24
N LYS A 52 4.67 12.08 6.67
CA LYS A 52 5.48 13.10 5.96
C LYS A 52 5.72 12.69 4.51
N GLN A 53 6.09 11.42 4.26
CA GLN A 53 6.32 10.89 2.91
C GLN A 53 5.04 10.91 2.05
N ILE A 54 3.92 10.48 2.62
CA ILE A 54 2.63 10.45 1.92
C ILE A 54 2.18 11.87 1.55
N VAL A 55 2.32 12.83 2.47
CA VAL A 55 2.01 14.24 2.20
C VAL A 55 2.96 14.83 1.16
N SER A 56 4.26 14.53 1.22
CA SER A 56 5.21 15.05 0.23
C SER A 56 4.99 14.50 -1.18
N ASN A 57 4.41 13.30 -1.31
CA ASN A 57 4.03 12.73 -2.61
C ASN A 57 2.70 13.28 -3.16
N GLY A 58 1.99 14.16 -2.42
CA GLY A 58 0.73 14.75 -2.89
C GLY A 58 -0.48 13.83 -2.83
N TRP A 59 -0.39 12.68 -2.16
CA TRP A 59 -1.45 11.67 -2.05
C TRP A 59 -2.57 12.01 -1.08
N ILE A 60 -2.41 13.11 -0.33
CA ILE A 60 -3.41 13.65 0.58
C ILE A 60 -3.76 15.04 0.04
N PRO A 61 -5.04 15.31 -0.28
CA PRO A 61 -5.48 16.62 -0.73
C PRO A 61 -5.05 17.70 0.26
N VAL A 62 -4.56 18.83 -0.22
CA VAL A 62 -4.11 19.94 0.64
C VAL A 62 -5.29 20.60 1.36
N GLU A 63 -6.50 20.48 0.81
CA GLU A 63 -7.70 21.12 1.32
C GLU A 63 -8.16 20.55 2.69
N PRO A 64 -8.16 21.35 3.76
CA PRO A 64 -8.47 20.87 5.11
C PRO A 64 -9.87 20.26 5.26
N ARG A 65 -10.84 20.71 4.44
CA ARG A 65 -12.21 20.17 4.42
C ARG A 65 -12.24 18.76 3.83
N LEU A 66 -11.55 18.57 2.70
CA LEU A 66 -11.43 17.26 2.06
C LEU A 66 -10.58 16.32 2.91
N GLN A 67 -9.54 16.80 3.60
CA GLN A 67 -8.76 15.96 4.53
C GLN A 67 -9.62 15.37 5.65
N LYS A 68 -10.51 16.17 6.24
CA LYS A 68 -11.39 15.70 7.31
C LYS A 68 -12.44 14.69 6.80
N GLN A 69 -12.88 14.83 5.56
CA GLN A 69 -13.89 13.97 4.95
C GLN A 69 -13.32 12.71 4.30
N SER A 70 -12.09 12.74 3.79
CA SER A 70 -11.55 11.67 2.94
C SER A 70 -11.04 10.44 3.71
N GLY A 71 -11.05 10.47 5.05
CA GLY A 71 -10.61 9.32 5.85
C GLY A 71 -9.16 8.88 5.54
N LEU A 72 -8.31 9.85 5.19
CA LEU A 72 -6.92 9.60 4.82
C LEU A 72 -6.06 9.48 6.08
N CYS A 73 -5.42 8.34 6.26
CA CYS A 73 -4.57 8.10 7.41
C CYS A 73 -3.46 7.11 7.13
N VAL A 74 -2.53 7.07 8.08
CA VAL A 74 -1.54 6.02 8.21
C VAL A 74 -1.89 5.20 9.45
N LEU A 75 -1.80 3.87 9.33
CA LEU A 75 -1.97 2.90 10.40
C LEU A 75 -0.71 2.06 10.53
N TYR A 76 -0.33 1.78 11.77
CA TYR A 76 0.74 0.84 12.08
C TYR A 76 0.31 -0.08 13.23
N ARG A 77 0.55 -1.39 13.09
CA ARG A 77 0.14 -2.39 14.07
C ARG A 77 1.11 -2.38 15.26
N LYS A 78 0.62 -2.00 16.46
CA LYS A 78 1.37 -2.16 17.72
C LYS A 78 1.31 -3.62 18.19
N SER A 79 0.12 -4.22 18.15
CA SER A 79 -0.10 -5.63 18.47
C SER A 79 -1.33 -6.13 17.70
N ARG A 80 -1.61 -7.44 17.74
CA ARG A 80 -2.71 -8.02 16.95
C ARG A 80 -4.04 -7.38 17.35
N GLY A 81 -4.69 -6.71 16.39
CA GLY A 81 -5.94 -5.98 16.61
C GLY A 81 -5.78 -4.56 17.18
N HIS A 82 -4.56 -4.14 17.54
CA HIS A 82 -4.27 -2.80 18.06
C HIS A 82 -3.37 -2.03 17.10
N TYR A 83 -3.89 -0.92 16.57
CA TYR A 83 -3.20 -0.05 15.63
C TYR A 83 -3.02 1.34 16.22
N ILE A 84 -1.86 1.94 15.95
CA ILE A 84 -1.64 3.37 16.11
C ILE A 84 -1.94 4.06 14.78
N MET A 85 -2.44 5.29 14.84
CA MET A 85 -3.05 5.96 13.70
C MET A 85 -2.74 7.45 13.66
N LEU A 86 -2.59 7.99 12.46
CA LEU A 86 -2.37 9.42 12.24
C LEU A 86 -3.08 9.87 10.96
N PRO A 87 -4.09 10.76 11.02
CA PRO A 87 -4.60 11.44 12.20
C PRO A 87 -5.45 10.51 13.07
N SER A 88 -5.67 10.89 14.34
CA SER A 88 -6.41 10.05 15.30
C SER A 88 -7.93 10.03 15.07
N ASP A 89 -8.46 11.03 14.37
CA ASP A 89 -9.89 11.13 14.01
C ASP A 89 -10.09 10.54 12.61
N ILE A 90 -10.54 9.28 12.56
CA ILE A 90 -10.51 8.44 11.38
C ILE A 90 -11.74 7.53 11.32
N ASN A 91 -12.12 7.13 10.11
CA ASN A 91 -13.28 6.26 9.91
C ASN A 91 -13.10 4.93 10.69
N PRO A 92 -14.00 4.60 11.64
CA PRO A 92 -13.92 3.35 12.40
C PRO A 92 -13.99 2.10 11.50
N GLU A 93 -14.65 2.18 10.35
CA GLU A 93 -14.74 1.06 9.39
C GLU A 93 -13.38 0.72 8.79
N LEU A 94 -12.53 1.73 8.53
CA LEU A 94 -11.16 1.52 8.06
C LEU A 94 -10.33 0.80 9.13
N VAL A 95 -10.45 1.21 10.39
CA VAL A 95 -9.74 0.54 11.51
C VAL A 95 -10.18 -0.91 11.62
N ALA A 96 -11.48 -1.15 11.55
CA ALA A 96 -12.04 -2.49 11.58
C ALA A 96 -11.55 -3.32 10.38
N CYS A 97 -11.49 -2.73 9.18
CA CYS A 97 -10.97 -3.37 7.97
C CYS A 97 -9.51 -3.80 8.14
N VAL A 98 -8.62 -2.88 8.47
CA VAL A 98 -7.19 -3.16 8.65
C VAL A 98 -6.97 -4.17 9.79
N SER A 99 -7.77 -4.11 10.84
CA SER A 99 -7.78 -5.12 11.91
C SER A 99 -8.15 -6.52 11.41
N ARG A 100 -9.19 -6.65 10.58
CA ARG A 100 -9.58 -7.93 9.95
C ARG A 100 -8.50 -8.45 8.99
N LEU A 101 -7.83 -7.57 8.26
CA LEU A 101 -6.73 -7.94 7.35
C LEU A 101 -5.44 -8.33 8.09
N ASN A 102 -5.29 -7.87 9.34
CA ASN A 102 -4.14 -8.16 10.21
C ASN A 102 -2.77 -7.85 9.56
N VAL A 103 -2.68 -6.70 8.91
CA VAL A 103 -1.47 -6.22 8.21
C VAL A 103 -0.54 -5.45 9.15
N THR A 104 0.76 -5.38 8.84
CA THR A 104 1.74 -4.66 9.68
C THR A 104 1.58 -3.15 9.59
N ALA A 105 1.53 -2.62 8.36
CA ALA A 105 1.34 -1.20 8.10
C ALA A 105 0.37 -1.01 6.94
N ALA A 106 -0.46 0.02 7.04
CA ALA A 106 -1.39 0.38 5.98
C ALA A 106 -1.59 1.90 5.93
N PHE A 107 -1.97 2.43 4.78
CA PHE A 107 -2.41 3.80 4.66
C PHE A 107 -3.42 3.94 3.54
N THR A 108 -4.23 4.99 3.63
CA THR A 108 -5.16 5.38 2.57
C THR A 108 -4.60 6.56 1.80
N MET A 109 -4.74 6.52 0.48
CA MET A 109 -4.32 7.60 -0.42
C MET A 109 -5.36 7.91 -1.47
N LYS A 110 -5.33 9.14 -1.95
CA LYS A 110 -6.16 9.62 -3.04
C LYS A 110 -5.30 10.38 -4.05
N PRO A 111 -4.70 9.69 -5.05
CA PRO A 111 -4.08 10.36 -6.19
C PRO A 111 -5.11 11.20 -6.95
N GLU A 112 -4.69 12.29 -7.58
CA GLU A 112 -5.57 13.22 -8.30
C GLU A 112 -6.39 12.53 -9.40
N LEU A 113 -5.78 11.56 -10.08
CA LEU A 113 -6.39 10.81 -11.17
C LEU A 113 -7.40 9.74 -10.71
N LEU A 114 -7.51 9.52 -9.41
CA LEU A 114 -8.32 8.42 -8.88
C LEU A 114 -9.81 8.63 -9.14
N ASP A 115 -10.30 9.86 -8.99
CA ASP A 115 -11.72 10.17 -9.16
C ASP A 115 -12.19 9.84 -10.59
N SER A 116 -11.41 10.25 -11.60
CA SER A 116 -11.70 9.92 -13.00
C SER A 116 -11.69 8.41 -13.25
N ILE A 117 -10.79 7.66 -12.61
CA ILE A 117 -10.77 6.20 -12.75
C ILE A 117 -12.03 5.60 -12.12
N VAL A 118 -12.40 6.02 -10.91
CA VAL A 118 -13.59 5.52 -10.21
C VAL A 118 -14.86 5.78 -11.01
N GLU A 119 -14.98 6.94 -11.67
CA GLU A 119 -16.11 7.26 -12.56
C GLU A 119 -16.20 6.34 -13.79
N THR A 120 -15.07 5.87 -14.31
CA THR A 120 -15.05 4.96 -15.47
C THR A 120 -15.32 3.49 -15.11
N LEU A 121 -15.22 3.12 -13.84
CA LEU A 121 -15.42 1.73 -13.41
C LEU A 121 -16.89 1.35 -13.43
N GLY A 122 -17.23 0.28 -14.15
CA GLY A 122 -18.59 -0.28 -14.13
C GLY A 122 -19.02 -0.70 -12.71
N PRO A 123 -20.32 -0.69 -12.38
CA PRO A 123 -20.82 -0.89 -11.01
C PRO A 123 -20.40 -2.23 -10.40
N GLU A 124 -20.37 -3.30 -11.19
CA GLU A 124 -20.00 -4.66 -10.74
C GLU A 124 -18.53 -5.01 -11.02
N GLN A 125 -17.71 -4.02 -11.40
CA GLN A 125 -16.30 -4.26 -11.71
C GLN A 125 -15.51 -4.46 -10.42
N THR A 126 -14.95 -5.67 -10.26
CA THR A 126 -14.18 -6.10 -9.09
C THR A 126 -12.66 -5.99 -9.27
N GLU A 127 -12.21 -5.70 -10.49
CA GLU A 127 -10.78 -5.63 -10.83
C GLU A 127 -10.52 -4.54 -11.88
N LEU A 128 -9.46 -3.76 -11.65
CA LEU A 128 -8.88 -2.81 -12.59
C LEU A 128 -7.63 -3.44 -13.23
N LYS A 129 -7.58 -3.51 -14.55
CA LYS A 129 -6.44 -4.09 -15.29
C LYS A 129 -5.51 -2.98 -15.78
N PHE A 130 -4.22 -3.11 -15.50
CA PHE A 130 -3.18 -2.20 -15.97
C PHE A 130 -2.59 -2.66 -17.31
N ILE A 131 -1.85 -1.76 -17.97
CA ILE A 131 -1.23 -1.99 -19.28
C ILE A 131 -0.19 -3.12 -19.22
N ASP A 132 0.52 -3.27 -18.10
CA ASP A 132 1.50 -4.34 -17.88
C ASP A 132 0.84 -5.72 -17.63
N GLY A 133 -0.49 -5.82 -17.76
CA GLY A 133 -1.27 -7.03 -17.50
C GLY A 133 -1.51 -7.30 -16.02
N SER A 134 -0.94 -6.52 -15.11
CA SER A 134 -1.22 -6.64 -13.68
C SER A 134 -2.61 -6.12 -13.35
N GLN A 135 -3.13 -6.51 -12.18
CA GLN A 135 -4.50 -6.23 -11.78
C GLN A 135 -4.51 -5.63 -10.37
N LEU A 136 -5.37 -4.64 -10.16
CA LEU A 136 -5.70 -4.06 -8.87
C LEU A 136 -7.13 -4.47 -8.50
N GLN A 137 -7.30 -5.01 -7.31
CA GLN A 137 -8.61 -5.34 -6.76
C GLN A 137 -9.44 -4.06 -6.51
N VAL A 138 -10.73 -4.14 -6.83
CA VAL A 138 -11.74 -3.13 -6.50
C VAL A 138 -12.69 -3.72 -5.47
N SER A 139 -12.73 -3.09 -4.30
CA SER A 139 -13.63 -3.40 -3.19
C SER A 139 -14.73 -2.36 -3.11
N GLU A 140 -15.94 -2.78 -2.75
CA GLU A 140 -17.08 -1.87 -2.69
C GLU A 140 -16.97 -0.88 -1.52
N SER A 141 -16.55 -1.37 -0.36
CA SER A 141 -16.41 -0.57 0.88
C SER A 141 -15.42 -1.22 1.85
N PHE A 142 -14.95 -0.46 2.83
CA PHE A 142 -14.10 -1.03 3.90
C PHE A 142 -14.77 -2.19 4.63
N ALA A 143 -16.09 -2.19 4.81
CA ALA A 143 -16.82 -3.26 5.47
C ALA A 143 -16.78 -4.59 4.70
N SER A 144 -16.78 -4.55 3.37
CA SER A 144 -16.76 -5.74 2.50
C SER A 144 -15.41 -6.46 2.48
N MET A 145 -14.34 -5.76 2.84
CA MET A 145 -12.98 -6.28 2.79
C MET A 145 -12.73 -7.26 3.95
N THR A 146 -12.37 -8.48 3.57
CA THR A 146 -12.04 -9.58 4.48
C THR A 146 -10.82 -10.34 3.96
N HIS A 147 -10.16 -11.11 4.83
CA HIS A 147 -8.96 -11.89 4.45
C HIS A 147 -9.25 -12.95 3.35
N SER A 148 -10.50 -13.39 3.18
CA SER A 148 -10.88 -14.35 2.14
C SER A 148 -11.12 -13.69 0.78
N ASN A 149 -11.58 -12.44 0.74
CA ASN A 149 -11.85 -11.72 -0.50
C ASN A 149 -10.63 -10.91 -0.97
N VAL A 150 -9.79 -10.43 -0.06
CA VAL A 150 -8.64 -9.58 -0.40
C VAL A 150 -7.44 -10.41 -0.86
N LYS A 151 -6.93 -10.10 -2.04
CA LYS A 151 -5.72 -10.73 -2.58
C LYS A 151 -4.49 -10.19 -1.84
N LYS A 152 -4.05 -10.90 -0.79
CA LYS A 152 -2.95 -10.46 0.11
C LYS A 152 -1.70 -9.97 -0.62
N PHE A 153 -1.31 -10.62 -1.72
CA PHE A 153 -0.11 -10.31 -2.50
C PHE A 153 -0.23 -9.11 -3.43
N GLN A 154 -1.42 -8.51 -3.59
CA GLN A 154 -1.57 -7.27 -4.36
C GLN A 154 -1.13 -6.04 -3.57
N TYR A 155 -1.14 -6.11 -2.22
CA TYR A 155 -0.71 -5.03 -1.32
C TYR A 155 -1.46 -3.70 -1.49
N ALA A 156 -2.52 -3.69 -2.29
CA ALA A 156 -3.36 -2.54 -2.54
C ALA A 156 -4.76 -2.98 -2.96
N SER A 157 -5.75 -2.13 -2.69
CA SER A 157 -7.12 -2.27 -3.17
C SER A 157 -7.72 -0.88 -3.38
N LEU A 158 -8.48 -0.72 -4.46
CA LEU A 158 -9.34 0.44 -4.68
C LEU A 158 -10.63 0.25 -3.90
N VAL A 159 -11.03 1.24 -3.10
CA VAL A 159 -12.28 1.21 -2.35
C VAL A 159 -13.25 2.22 -2.97
N ARG A 160 -14.30 1.70 -3.60
CA ARG A 160 -15.20 2.45 -4.48
C ARG A 160 -16.00 3.51 -3.73
N ARG A 161 -16.69 3.11 -2.65
CA ARG A 161 -17.59 4.01 -1.90
C ARG A 161 -16.86 5.22 -1.32
N GLU A 162 -15.64 5.01 -0.84
CA GLU A 162 -14.82 6.04 -0.23
C GLU A 162 -13.92 6.76 -1.25
N ALA A 163 -13.85 6.27 -2.50
CA ALA A 163 -13.00 6.78 -3.57
C ALA A 163 -11.53 6.96 -3.15
N VAL A 164 -10.98 5.94 -2.49
CA VAL A 164 -9.58 5.91 -1.99
C VAL A 164 -8.89 4.60 -2.34
N LEU A 165 -7.56 4.63 -2.37
CA LEU A 165 -6.74 3.43 -2.43
C LEU A 165 -6.31 3.06 -1.02
N LEU A 166 -6.61 1.84 -0.60
CA LEU A 166 -6.02 1.24 0.60
C LEU A 166 -4.75 0.52 0.20
N VAL A 167 -3.62 0.95 0.74
CA VAL A 167 -2.30 0.33 0.54
C VAL A 167 -1.85 -0.30 1.84
N TRP A 168 -1.36 -1.55 1.79
CA TRP A 168 -0.83 -2.24 2.97
C TRP A 168 0.42 -3.04 2.62
N HIS A 169 1.27 -3.27 3.61
CA HIS A 169 2.44 -4.12 3.44
C HIS A 169 2.88 -4.75 4.77
N ASP A 170 3.59 -5.87 4.68
CA ASP A 170 4.17 -6.56 5.85
C ASP A 170 5.48 -5.89 6.31
N ASP A 171 6.21 -5.28 5.36
CA ASP A 171 7.40 -4.43 5.57
C ASP A 171 7.05 -2.95 5.34
N VAL A 172 7.28 -2.13 6.37
CA VAL A 172 7.03 -0.69 6.36
C VAL A 172 7.84 0.08 5.31
N GLN A 173 9.06 -0.39 4.98
CA GLN A 173 9.94 0.29 4.03
C GLN A 173 9.43 0.18 2.60
N GLN A 174 8.64 -0.85 2.29
CA GLN A 174 8.06 -1.07 0.96
C GLN A 174 6.73 -0.35 0.75
N LEU A 175 6.13 0.18 1.82
CA LEU A 175 4.79 0.78 1.78
C LEU A 175 4.72 1.97 0.81
N VAL A 176 5.68 2.91 0.90
CA VAL A 176 5.76 4.10 0.05
C VAL A 176 6.21 3.75 -1.38
N PRO A 177 7.27 2.95 -1.62
CA PRO A 177 7.65 2.51 -2.97
C PRO A 177 6.52 1.79 -3.72
N MET A 178 5.75 0.95 -3.03
CA MET A 178 4.63 0.23 -3.63
C MET A 178 3.53 1.21 -4.07
N ALA A 179 3.14 2.15 -3.21
CA ALA A 179 2.16 3.18 -3.54
C ALA A 179 2.59 4.05 -4.73
N ALA A 180 3.87 4.47 -4.78
CA ALA A 180 4.40 5.21 -5.92
C ALA A 180 4.39 4.39 -7.22
N LYS A 181 4.62 3.08 -7.13
CA LYS A 181 4.48 2.16 -8.28
C LYS A 181 3.02 2.07 -8.73
N LEU A 182 2.09 2.01 -7.78
CA LEU A 182 0.66 1.96 -8.07
C LEU A 182 0.19 3.24 -8.76
N GLU A 183 0.58 4.41 -8.25
CA GLU A 183 0.27 5.70 -8.86
C GLU A 183 0.81 5.79 -10.29
N ARG A 184 2.07 5.43 -10.53
CA ARG A 184 2.64 5.40 -11.89
C ARG A 184 1.84 4.51 -12.84
N LYS A 185 1.31 3.39 -12.36
CA LYS A 185 0.44 2.51 -13.14
C LYS A 185 -0.92 3.13 -13.45
N LEU A 186 -1.50 3.87 -12.50
CA LEU A 186 -2.75 4.61 -12.70
C LEU A 186 -2.58 5.75 -13.72
N ILE A 187 -1.47 6.48 -13.63
CA ILE A 187 -1.11 7.52 -14.63
C ILE A 187 -0.95 6.88 -16.02
N ALA A 188 -0.18 5.79 -16.10
CA ALA A 188 0.02 5.08 -17.35
C ALA A 188 -1.29 4.56 -17.93
N LEU A 189 -2.21 4.07 -17.10
CA LEU A 189 -3.54 3.63 -17.53
C LEU A 189 -4.27 4.75 -18.29
N ILE A 190 -4.26 5.98 -17.77
CA ILE A 190 -4.96 7.11 -18.38
C ILE A 190 -4.27 7.57 -19.67
N TRP A 191 -2.94 7.58 -19.71
CA TRP A 191 -2.20 8.03 -20.88
C TRP A 191 -2.11 6.98 -21.99
N GLY A 192 -2.03 5.69 -21.63
CA GLY A 192 -1.82 4.60 -22.57
C GLY A 192 -3.10 4.01 -23.16
N THR A 193 -4.29 4.33 -22.62
CA THR A 193 -5.56 3.90 -23.22
C THR A 193 -5.89 4.63 -24.52
N GLY A 194 -5.20 5.72 -24.90
CA GLY A 194 -5.44 6.51 -26.13
C GLY A 194 -6.82 7.19 -26.20
N SER A 195 -7.74 6.72 -25.39
CA SER A 195 -9.03 7.29 -25.03
C SER A 195 -8.86 7.80 -23.60
N LEU A 196 -8.48 9.08 -23.49
CA LEU A 196 -8.73 9.82 -22.27
C LEU A 196 -10.25 9.76 -22.01
N PRO A 197 -10.74 9.53 -20.77
CA PRO A 197 -12.13 9.77 -20.43
C PRO A 197 -12.42 11.28 -20.30
N LEU A 198 -11.74 12.12 -21.08
CA LEU A 198 -12.23 13.47 -21.33
C LEU A 198 -13.21 13.31 -22.50
N GLY A 199 -14.50 13.21 -22.20
CA GLY A 199 -15.53 13.06 -23.20
C GLY A 199 -15.46 14.17 -24.25
N VAL A 200 -14.84 13.89 -25.39
CA VAL A 200 -15.16 14.54 -26.65
C VAL A 200 -14.80 13.58 -27.79
N VAL A 201 -15.85 13.14 -28.47
CA VAL A 201 -15.94 12.55 -29.81
C VAL A 201 -14.61 12.38 -30.56
N SER A 202 -14.31 11.15 -30.96
CA SER A 202 -13.78 10.88 -32.30
C SER A 202 -14.16 9.46 -32.73
N SER A 203 -15.10 9.44 -33.65
CA SER A 203 -15.44 8.34 -34.54
C SER A 203 -14.19 7.72 -35.16
N SER A 204 -14.11 6.40 -35.19
CA SER A 204 -13.60 5.72 -36.37
C SER A 204 -14.39 4.44 -36.60
N THR A 205 -15.02 4.48 -37.75
CA THR A 205 -15.99 3.58 -38.34
C THR A 205 -15.44 2.18 -38.56
N ALA A 206 -16.36 1.22 -38.46
CA ALA A 206 -16.22 -0.16 -38.86
C ALA A 206 -15.34 -0.36 -40.10
N SER A 207 -14.25 -1.11 -39.96
CA SER A 207 -13.58 -1.72 -41.10
C SER A 207 -14.40 -2.92 -41.55
N THR A 208 -15.08 -2.75 -42.67
CA THR A 208 -15.90 -3.74 -43.36
C THR A 208 -15.00 -4.86 -43.87
N SER A 209 -15.35 -6.10 -43.55
CA SER A 209 -14.76 -7.30 -44.14
C SER A 209 -15.01 -7.31 -45.65
N PHE A 210 -13.96 -7.39 -46.45
CA PHE A 210 -14.06 -7.81 -47.84
C PHE A 210 -13.50 -9.23 -47.97
N SER A 211 -14.39 -10.17 -48.27
CA SER A 211 -14.06 -11.50 -48.76
C SER A 211 -14.01 -11.45 -50.28
N SER A 212 -12.91 -11.91 -50.87
CA SER A 212 -12.88 -12.28 -52.29
C SER A 212 -12.03 -13.54 -52.48
N SER A 213 -12.71 -14.66 -52.68
CA SER A 213 -12.14 -15.88 -53.25
C SER A 213 -11.99 -15.72 -54.76
N SER A 214 -10.86 -16.11 -55.33
CA SER A 214 -10.76 -17.23 -56.31
C SER A 214 -9.48 -17.20 -57.17
N ASN A 215 -8.94 -18.42 -57.34
CA ASN A 215 -8.12 -18.97 -58.43
C ASN A 215 -6.70 -18.44 -58.76
N GLY A 216 -5.70 -19.25 -58.37
CA GLY A 216 -5.00 -20.18 -59.28
C GLY A 216 -3.83 -19.66 -60.13
N GLY A 217 -2.65 -20.27 -59.99
CA GLY A 217 -1.59 -20.24 -61.00
C GLY A 217 -0.17 -20.19 -60.44
N ALA A 218 0.67 -21.13 -60.87
CA ALA A 218 2.03 -21.40 -60.41
C ALA A 218 3.10 -20.40 -60.90
N GLY A 219 4.23 -20.34 -60.20
CA GLY A 219 5.52 -20.07 -60.83
C GLY A 219 6.47 -19.08 -60.11
N GLU A 220 7.47 -19.66 -59.45
CA GLU A 220 8.92 -19.34 -59.50
C GLU A 220 9.50 -17.99 -59.00
N GLU A 221 10.61 -18.17 -58.28
CA GLU A 221 11.79 -17.30 -58.08
C GLU A 221 11.85 -16.31 -56.90
N GLU A 222 12.76 -16.67 -55.98
CA GLU A 222 13.47 -15.80 -55.04
C GLU A 222 14.19 -14.65 -55.75
N MET A 223 14.16 -13.45 -55.17
CA MET A 223 15.35 -12.59 -55.12
C MET A 223 15.28 -11.55 -54.00
N LEU A 224 16.44 -11.33 -53.39
CA LEU A 224 16.73 -10.44 -52.27
C LEU A 224 16.43 -8.95 -52.48
N GLY A 225 16.23 -8.25 -51.36
CA GLY A 225 16.41 -6.81 -51.18
C GLY A 225 15.48 -6.31 -50.08
N GLY A 226 15.91 -5.97 -48.87
CA GLY A 226 17.01 -5.08 -48.53
C GLY A 226 16.38 -3.98 -47.68
N LEU A 227 16.57 -4.08 -46.35
CA LEU A 227 16.10 -3.13 -45.35
C LEU A 227 16.80 -1.76 -45.46
N THR A 228 16.18 -0.79 -44.77
CA THR A 228 16.70 0.46 -44.20
C THR A 228 16.37 1.77 -44.94
N ASN A 229 15.24 2.37 -44.55
CA ASN A 229 15.07 3.82 -44.54
C ASN A 229 15.75 4.37 -43.27
N GLU A 230 17.00 4.79 -43.38
CA GLU A 230 17.64 5.71 -42.43
C GLU A 230 17.78 7.07 -43.12
N SER A 231 17.00 8.04 -42.68
CA SER A 231 17.22 9.46 -42.93
C SER A 231 16.47 10.23 -41.84
N ASN A 232 17.18 10.61 -40.79
CA ASN A 232 16.86 11.88 -40.14
C ASN A 232 18.16 12.53 -39.68
N GLU A 233 18.45 13.64 -40.35
CA GLU A 233 19.59 14.49 -40.16
C GLU A 233 19.62 15.07 -38.74
N ALA A 234 20.83 15.09 -38.21
CA ALA A 234 21.22 15.95 -37.11
C ALA A 234 21.15 17.43 -37.56
N LEU A 235 20.51 18.27 -36.75
CA LEU A 235 20.84 19.69 -36.68
C LEU A 235 21.16 20.04 -35.24
N ASP A 236 22.44 20.33 -35.09
CA ASP A 236 23.19 20.77 -33.94
C ASP A 236 23.10 22.32 -33.85
N LYS A 237 23.36 22.86 -32.65
CA LYS A 237 23.81 24.24 -32.36
C LYS A 237 22.81 25.39 -32.54
N ASP A 238 22.79 26.47 -31.76
CA ASP A 238 23.52 27.05 -30.62
C ASP A 238 22.43 27.88 -29.87
N GLU A 239 22.52 28.41 -28.65
CA GLU A 239 23.54 29.32 -28.13
C GLU A 239 23.21 29.64 -26.65
N ALA A 240 24.24 30.00 -25.91
CA ALA A 240 24.27 30.17 -24.46
C ALA A 240 23.92 31.60 -23.99
N LEU A 241 23.87 31.72 -22.65
CA LEU A 241 24.09 32.91 -21.81
C LEU A 241 22.90 33.89 -21.64
N ASP A 242 22.41 33.98 -20.40
CA ASP A 242 22.86 35.11 -19.58
C ASP A 242 22.87 34.77 -18.08
N LYS A 243 23.86 35.35 -17.39
CA LYS A 243 24.12 35.26 -15.95
C LYS A 243 23.95 36.67 -15.36
N ASP A 244 23.77 36.70 -14.04
CA ASP A 244 23.75 37.87 -13.15
C ASP A 244 22.37 38.58 -13.13
N GLU A 245 21.74 38.76 -11.96
CA GLU A 245 22.12 39.80 -11.02
C GLU A 245 21.67 39.46 -9.58
N ALA A 246 22.59 39.64 -8.64
CA ALA A 246 22.36 39.58 -7.21
C ALA A 246 22.03 40.97 -6.64
N ALA A 247 21.25 40.97 -5.57
CA ALA A 247 21.24 41.96 -4.49
C ALA A 247 20.89 43.42 -4.83
N ASN A 248 19.71 43.86 -4.38
CA ASN A 248 19.66 45.14 -3.69
C ASN A 248 18.74 45.10 -2.47
N ALA A 249 19.27 45.69 -1.40
CA ALA A 249 18.64 45.94 -0.12
C ALA A 249 17.92 47.31 -0.16
N VAL A 250 17.72 47.89 1.02
CA VAL A 250 17.18 49.23 1.34
C VAL A 250 15.64 49.26 1.38
N GLU A 251 14.97 49.14 2.52
CA GLU A 251 14.89 50.07 3.68
C GLU A 251 14.25 51.42 3.31
N SER A 252 13.24 51.85 4.10
CA SER A 252 12.48 53.12 4.08
C SER A 252 11.10 53.11 3.37
N LEU A 253 10.05 52.82 4.15
CA LEU A 253 9.06 53.82 4.62
C LEU A 253 8.03 53.17 5.56
#